data_AF-A0A2V5NKU3-F1
#
_entry.id   AF-A0A2V5NKU3-F1
#
_cell.length_a   1.000
_cell.length_b   1.000
_cell.length_c   1.000
_cell.angle_alpha   90.00
_cell.angle_beta   90.00
_cell.angle_gamma   90.00
#
_symmetry.space_group_name_H-M   'P 1'
#
loop_
_entity.id
_entity.type
_entity.pdbx_description
1 polymer ?
#
loop_
_entity_poly.entity_id
_entity_poly.type
_entity_poly.pdbx_seq_one_letter_code
_entity_poly.pdbx_strand_id
1 'polypeptide(L)'
;MGRPLPFRGIISAVDQKAKTFTIAGKEKSRVFKVTDKSVLSKAGAAATMKDAVANEEVRGSYWKLTDGTLEAKTVKLGPKTEAEKAADEKRKKKSTKSETSPEASPSASPSSSPKP
;
A
#
# COMPACT_ATOMS: atom_id res chain seq x y z
N MET A 1 -17.23 -7.70 4.87
CA MET A 1 -15.76 -7.54 4.74
C MET A 1 -15.46 -6.58 3.61
N GLY A 2 -14.66 -5.53 3.85
CA GLY A 2 -14.24 -4.58 2.82
C GLY A 2 -13.24 -5.21 1.84
N ARG A 3 -13.07 -4.62 0.64
CA ARG A 3 -12.14 -5.14 -0.38
C ARG A 3 -10.68 -5.08 0.12
N PRO A 4 -9.81 -6.04 -0.26
CA PRO A 4 -8.41 -5.97 0.12
C PRO A 4 -7.77 -4.76 -0.55
N LEU A 5 -7.03 -3.96 0.23
CA LEU A 5 -6.37 -2.76 -0.21
C LEU A 5 -4.96 -3.10 -0.72
N PRO A 6 -4.55 -2.58 -1.89
CA PRO A 6 -3.20 -2.80 -2.38
C PRO A 6 -2.18 -2.00 -1.56
N PHE A 7 -0.98 -2.53 -1.42
CA PHE A 7 0.14 -1.82 -0.83
C PHE A 7 1.43 -2.08 -1.60
N ARG A 8 2.34 -1.10 -1.54
CA ARG A 8 3.69 -1.12 -2.10
C ARG A 8 4.60 -0.30 -1.18
N GLY A 9 5.83 -0.76 -0.99
CA GLY A 9 6.82 -0.05 -0.18
C GLY A 9 8.14 -0.79 -0.12
N ILE A 10 9.06 -0.28 0.70
CA ILE A 10 10.34 -0.94 1.02
C ILE A 10 10.25 -1.47 2.44
N ILE A 11 10.70 -2.70 2.69
CA ILE A 11 10.73 -3.26 4.05
C ILE A 11 11.75 -2.48 4.88
N SER A 12 11.29 -1.77 5.90
CA SER A 12 12.15 -1.06 6.84
C SER A 12 12.57 -1.95 8.00
N ALA A 13 11.69 -2.84 8.45
CA ALA A 13 11.95 -3.75 9.55
C ALA A 13 11.09 -5.01 9.42
N VAL A 14 11.59 -6.13 9.93
CA VAL A 14 10.87 -7.40 10.00
C VAL A 14 10.90 -7.88 11.45
N ASP A 15 9.73 -8.08 12.04
CA ASP A 15 9.59 -8.64 13.37
C ASP A 15 9.04 -10.07 13.28
N GLN A 16 9.96 -11.03 13.34
CA GLN A 16 9.63 -12.46 13.23
C GLN A 16 8.90 -12.98 14.47
N LYS A 17 9.04 -12.33 15.63
CA LYS A 17 8.40 -12.74 16.89
C LYS A 17 6.92 -12.39 16.90
N ALA A 18 6.60 -11.16 16.52
CA ALA A 18 5.24 -10.63 16.40
C ALA A 18 4.57 -11.01 15.07
N LYS A 19 5.31 -11.66 14.15
CA LYS A 19 4.87 -11.96 12.78
C LYS A 19 4.39 -10.69 12.06
N THR A 20 5.16 -9.61 12.17
CA THR A 20 4.85 -8.32 11.52
C THR A 20 6.01 -7.84 10.68
N PHE A 21 5.71 -7.02 9.68
CA PHE A 21 6.74 -6.30 8.92
C PHE A 21 6.34 -4.84 8.74
N THR A 22 7.33 -3.98 8.84
CA THR A 22 7.20 -2.55 8.63
C THR A 22 7.68 -2.22 7.24
N ILE A 23 6.83 -1.56 6.45
CA ILE A 23 7.23 -1.01 5.17
C ILE A 23 7.31 0.50 5.25
N ALA A 24 8.35 1.09 4.68
CA ALA A 24 8.41 2.48 4.33
C ALA A 24 7.60 2.69 3.03
N GLY A 25 6.41 3.26 3.15
CA GLY A 25 5.64 3.76 2.02
C GLY A 25 6.07 5.18 1.63
N LYS A 26 5.57 5.65 0.48
CA LYS A 26 5.89 6.98 -0.06
C LYS A 26 5.50 8.16 0.86
N GLU A 27 4.49 7.96 1.71
CA GLU A 27 4.02 8.98 2.65
C GLU A 27 4.32 8.65 4.11
N LYS A 28 4.15 7.37 4.51
CA LYS A 28 4.28 6.93 5.91
C LYS A 28 4.70 5.46 5.98
N SER A 29 5.41 5.12 7.04
CA SER A 29 5.70 3.74 7.40
C SER A 29 4.44 3.05 7.91
N ARG A 30 4.21 1.80 7.49
CA ARG A 30 3.03 1.01 7.84
C ARG A 30 3.46 -0.36 8.33
N VAL A 31 2.88 -0.82 9.44
CA VAL A 31 3.14 -2.14 10.02
C VAL A 31 2.02 -3.09 9.62
N PHE A 32 2.39 -4.19 8.98
CA PHE A 32 1.47 -5.23 8.56
C PHE A 32 1.66 -6.48 9.39
N LYS A 33 0.56 -7.03 9.89
CA LYS A 33 0.51 -8.36 10.50
C LYS A 33 0.43 -9.43 9.43
N VAL A 34 1.23 -10.46 9.60
CA VAL A 34 1.19 -11.69 8.82
C VAL A 34 0.63 -12.78 9.68
N THR A 35 -0.43 -13.41 9.18
CA THR A 35 -1.11 -14.52 9.80
C THR A 35 -0.99 -15.74 8.90
N ASP A 36 -1.44 -16.91 9.36
CA ASP A 36 -1.37 -18.15 8.57
C ASP A 36 -2.23 -18.11 7.30
N LYS A 37 -3.11 -17.12 7.18
CA LYS A 37 -3.89 -16.81 5.96
C LYS A 37 -3.13 -15.94 4.95
N SER A 38 -2.00 -15.38 5.35
CA SER A 38 -1.17 -14.54 4.49
C SER A 38 -0.32 -15.40 3.56
N VAL A 39 -0.39 -15.12 2.27
CA VAL A 39 0.44 -15.80 1.27
C VAL A 39 1.68 -14.95 1.00
N LEU A 40 2.85 -15.45 1.39
CA LEU A 40 4.15 -14.83 1.09
C LEU A 40 4.77 -15.50 -0.14
N SER A 41 5.30 -14.70 -1.06
CA SER A 41 6.01 -15.21 -2.23
C SER A 41 7.19 -14.31 -2.59
N LYS A 42 8.32 -14.88 -3.00
CA LYS A 42 9.50 -14.15 -3.47
C LYS A 42 9.93 -14.65 -4.82
N ALA A 43 10.12 -13.73 -5.77
CA ALA A 43 10.50 -14.05 -7.15
C ALA A 43 9.65 -15.16 -7.83
N GLY A 44 8.38 -15.29 -7.43
CA GLY A 44 7.47 -16.33 -7.94
C GLY A 44 7.49 -17.66 -7.17
N ALA A 45 8.38 -17.83 -6.19
CA ALA A 45 8.40 -18.96 -5.28
C ALA A 45 7.65 -18.64 -3.97
N ALA A 46 7.18 -19.66 -3.26
CA ALA A 46 6.64 -19.50 -1.91
C ALA A 46 7.75 -19.00 -0.97
N ALA A 47 7.46 -17.96 -0.21
CA ALA A 47 8.41 -17.32 0.71
C ALA A 47 7.87 -17.34 2.13
N THR A 48 8.75 -17.09 3.09
CA THR A 48 8.40 -17.00 4.51
C THR A 48 8.96 -15.73 5.11
N MET A 49 8.56 -15.41 6.35
CA MET A 49 9.11 -14.30 7.13
C MET A 49 10.64 -14.34 7.30
N LYS A 50 11.27 -15.51 7.14
CA LYS A 50 12.73 -15.64 7.16
C LYS A 50 13.42 -15.09 5.91
N ASP A 51 12.69 -15.02 4.82
CA ASP A 51 13.18 -14.60 3.52
C ASP A 51 12.82 -13.13 3.22
N ALA A 52 12.01 -12.51 4.09
CA ALA A 52 11.81 -11.07 4.13
C ALA A 52 13.08 -10.38 4.65
N VAL A 53 13.71 -9.57 3.80
CA VAL A 53 14.95 -8.85 4.12
C VAL A 53 14.64 -7.35 4.20
N ALA A 54 15.26 -6.65 5.16
CA ALA A 54 15.16 -5.20 5.21
C ALA A 54 15.81 -4.56 3.97
N ASN A 55 15.30 -3.41 3.52
CA ASN A 55 15.64 -2.75 2.26
C ASN A 55 15.18 -3.47 0.98
N GLU A 56 14.33 -4.50 1.07
CA GLU A 56 13.69 -5.09 -0.12
C GLU A 56 12.39 -4.36 -0.52
N GLU A 57 12.10 -4.34 -1.82
CA GLU A 57 10.78 -3.94 -2.28
C GLU A 57 9.75 -5.02 -1.93
N VAL A 58 8.59 -4.56 -1.47
CA VAL A 58 7.46 -5.41 -1.18
C VAL A 58 6.20 -4.81 -1.78
N ARG A 59 5.39 -5.69 -2.39
CA ARG A 59 4.04 -5.34 -2.83
C ARG A 59 3.04 -6.36 -2.36
N GLY A 60 1.78 -5.98 -2.31
CA GLY A 60 0.78 -6.93 -1.91
C GLY A 60 -0.60 -6.35 -1.77
N SER A 61 -1.42 -7.08 -1.03
CA SER A 61 -2.74 -6.61 -0.62
C SER A 61 -2.96 -6.96 0.85
N TYR A 62 -3.67 -6.09 1.56
CA TYR A 62 -3.96 -6.23 2.99
C TYR A 62 -5.44 -5.92 3.26
N TRP A 63 -5.94 -6.39 4.39
CA TRP A 63 -7.24 -6.02 4.92
C TRP A 63 -7.04 -5.06 6.09
N LYS A 64 -7.89 -4.05 6.16
CA LYS A 64 -7.98 -3.21 7.36
C LYS A 64 -9.01 -3.85 8.29
N LEU A 65 -8.57 -4.27 9.46
CA LEU A 65 -9.47 -4.76 10.51
C LEU A 65 -10.22 -3.59 11.14
N THR A 66 -11.32 -3.89 11.81
CA THR A 66 -12.13 -2.93 12.58
C THR A 66 -11.34 -2.28 13.72
N ASP A 67 -10.37 -3.00 14.30
CA ASP A 67 -9.39 -2.47 15.25
C ASP A 67 -8.38 -1.48 14.66
N GLY A 68 -8.42 -1.22 13.35
CA GLY A 68 -7.44 -0.38 12.66
C GLY A 68 -6.12 -1.10 12.33
N THR A 69 -5.98 -2.37 12.71
CA THR A 69 -4.85 -3.23 12.36
C THR A 69 -4.83 -3.56 10.87
N LEU A 70 -3.63 -3.62 10.27
CA LEU A 70 -3.44 -3.98 8.87
C LEU A 70 -3.01 -5.44 8.78
N GLU A 71 -3.86 -6.31 8.25
CA GLU A 71 -3.55 -7.73 8.05
C GLU A 71 -3.18 -8.00 6.60
N ALA A 72 -1.97 -8.50 6.36
CA ALA A 72 -1.52 -8.86 5.02
C ALA A 72 -2.29 -10.07 4.48
N LYS A 73 -2.82 -9.97 3.27
CA LYS A 73 -3.43 -11.09 2.54
C LYS A 73 -2.43 -11.79 1.65
N THR A 74 -1.74 -11.00 0.84
CA THR A 74 -0.74 -11.47 -0.11
C THR A 74 0.43 -10.52 -0.04
N VAL A 75 1.63 -11.07 0.12
CA VAL A 75 2.88 -10.33 0.23
C VAL A 75 3.84 -10.91 -0.79
N LYS A 76 4.21 -10.10 -1.77
CA LYS A 76 5.22 -10.42 -2.75
C LYS A 76 6.49 -9.66 -2.40
N LEU A 77 7.48 -10.40 -1.93
CA LEU A 77 8.83 -9.97 -1.61
C LEU A 77 9.68 -10.05 -2.88
N GLY A 78 10.72 -9.24 -2.97
CA GLY A 78 11.70 -9.32 -4.05
C GLY A 78 11.72 -8.08 -4.94
N PRO A 79 12.85 -7.86 -5.62
CA PRO A 79 13.01 -6.73 -6.50
C PRO A 79 12.11 -6.90 -7.73
N LYS A 80 11.49 -5.80 -8.16
CA LYS A 80 11.16 -5.64 -9.57
C LYS A 80 12.45 -5.74 -10.35
N THR A 81 12.49 -6.59 -11.36
CA THR A 81 13.56 -6.59 -12.37
C THR A 81 13.80 -5.16 -12.87
N GLU A 82 15.03 -4.80 -13.23
CA GLU A 82 15.42 -3.45 -13.65
C GLU A 82 14.46 -2.83 -14.69
N ALA A 83 13.84 -3.66 -15.52
CA ALA A 83 12.79 -3.28 -16.47
C ALA A 83 11.54 -2.64 -15.82
N GLU A 84 11.08 -3.14 -14.67
CA GLU A 84 9.96 -2.56 -13.93
C GLU A 84 10.38 -1.37 -13.04
N LYS A 85 11.65 -1.33 -12.58
CA LYS A 85 12.22 -0.19 -11.84
C LYS A 85 12.31 1.07 -12.73
N ALA A 86 12.68 0.89 -14.01
CA ALA A 86 12.68 1.94 -15.03
C ALA A 86 11.26 2.42 -15.39
N ALA A 87 10.25 1.53 -15.33
CA ALA A 87 8.86 1.89 -15.62
C ALA A 87 8.19 2.69 -14.49
N ASP A 88 8.54 2.42 -13.22
CA ASP A 88 8.05 3.18 -12.06
C ASP A 88 8.64 4.61 -12.03
N GLU A 89 9.91 4.77 -12.41
CA GLU A 89 10.53 6.10 -12.57
C GLU A 89 9.88 6.89 -13.73
N LYS A 90 9.58 6.22 -14.85
CA LYS A 90 8.90 6.84 -16.01
C LYS A 90 7.43 7.19 -15.72
N ARG A 91 6.74 6.44 -14.84
CA ARG A 91 5.39 6.79 -14.34
C ARG A 91 5.42 7.89 -13.26
N LYS A 92 6.48 8.00 -12.45
CA LYS A 92 6.64 9.07 -11.46
C LYS A 92 6.80 10.46 -12.11
N LYS A 93 7.28 10.52 -13.36
CA LYS A 93 7.25 11.75 -14.20
C LYS A 93 5.88 12.07 -14.85
N LYS A 94 4.91 11.15 -14.83
CA LYS A 94 3.54 11.39 -15.33
C LYS A 94 2.51 11.66 -14.21
N SER A 95 2.85 11.40 -12.94
CA SER A 95 2.00 11.70 -11.78
C SER A 95 2.37 12.98 -11.03
N THR A 96 3.16 13.87 -11.65
CA THR A 96 3.27 15.31 -11.29
C THR A 96 2.47 16.18 -12.26
N LYS A 97 1.44 15.62 -12.91
CA LYS A 97 0.40 16.38 -13.64
C LYS A 97 -0.96 15.69 -13.50
N SER A 98 -1.34 15.44 -12.26
CA SER A 98 -2.73 15.19 -11.87
C SER A 98 -2.87 15.56 -10.40
N GLU A 99 -2.34 16.73 -10.05
CA GLU A 99 -2.88 17.59 -9.00
C GLU A 99 -3.68 18.66 -9.73
N THR A 100 -4.90 18.30 -10.14
CA THR A 100 -6.02 19.23 -10.08
C THR A 100 -6.95 18.63 -9.07
N SER A 101 -6.70 19.02 -7.84
CA SER A 101 -7.69 19.10 -6.77
C SER A 101 -9.07 19.42 -7.35
N PRO A 102 -10.13 18.63 -7.13
CA PRO A 102 -11.46 19.20 -7.09
C PRO A 102 -11.56 19.99 -5.78
N GLU A 103 -10.89 21.13 -5.72
CA GLU A 103 -11.25 22.19 -4.78
C GLU A 103 -12.33 23.02 -5.46
N ALA A 104 -13.57 22.62 -5.21
CA ALA A 104 -14.70 23.53 -5.09
C ALA A 104 -15.84 22.75 -4.45
N SER A 105 -15.88 22.77 -3.13
CA SER A 105 -17.15 22.77 -2.41
C SER A 105 -18.03 23.87 -3.01
N PRO A 106 -19.24 23.60 -3.55
CA PRO A 106 -20.30 24.57 -3.43
C PRO A 106 -20.92 24.39 -2.04
N SER A 107 -20.19 24.84 -1.01
CA SER A 107 -20.85 25.23 0.23
C SER A 107 -21.31 26.67 0.03
N ALA A 108 -22.39 26.83 -0.72
CA ALA A 108 -23.19 28.04 -0.76
C ALA A 108 -24.65 27.59 -0.64
N SER A 109 -25.22 27.95 0.49
CA SER A 109 -26.56 27.67 0.97
C SER A 109 -27.66 27.77 -0.10
N PRO A 110 -28.70 26.92 -0.07
CA PRO A 110 -29.90 27.15 -0.85
C PRO A 110 -30.68 28.29 -0.18
N SER A 111 -30.50 29.52 -0.65
CA SER A 111 -31.41 30.60 -0.31
C SER A 111 -31.55 31.59 -1.46
N SER A 112 -32.45 31.25 -2.36
CA SER A 112 -33.35 32.22 -2.96
C SER A 112 -34.66 31.51 -3.24
N SER A 113 -35.55 31.68 -2.26
CA SER A 113 -36.98 31.43 -2.36
C SER A 113 -37.62 32.26 -3.49
N PRO A 114 -38.83 31.89 -3.92
CA PRO A 114 -39.43 32.20 -5.22
C PRO A 114 -40.15 33.56 -5.22
N LYS A 115 -40.56 34.06 -6.40
CA LYS A 115 -41.86 34.75 -6.64
C LYS A 115 -42.02 35.23 -8.11
N PRO A 116 -43.25 35.59 -8.53
CA PRO A 116 -43.97 35.07 -9.71
C PRO A 116 -43.75 35.87 -11.01
#